data_AF-A0A7V8CSD4-F1
#
_entry.id   AF-A0A7V8CSD4-F1
#
_cell.length_a   1.000
_cell.length_b   1.000
_cell.length_c   1.000
_cell.angle_alpha   90.00
_cell.angle_beta   90.00
_cell.angle_gamma   90.00
#
_symmetry.space_group_name_H-M   'P 1'
#
loop_
_entity.id
_entity.type
_entity.pdbx_description
1 polymer ?
#
loop_
_entity_poly.entity_id
_entity_poly.type
_entity_poly.pdbx_seq_one_letter_code
_entity_poly.pdbx_strand_id
1 'polypeptide(L)'
;MGGLTHKLLQRRSEDAQEVHDTLQRIALYVLQREQIFDDSVLRDARIAALAPQVAALVMIAEWLAYVEWEGYASARHMKFDSVLAQLSAALQLPLLAEQLQQAVNVQQFEALRPVLLQALLAHVERHVAMFP
;
A
#
# COMPACT_ATOMS: atom_id res chain seq x y z
N MET A 1 -19.96 -14.92 5.40
CA MET A 1 -19.51 -14.89 3.98
C MET A 1 -18.19 -14.16 3.94
N GLY A 2 -17.08 -14.82 3.58
CA GLY A 2 -15.78 -14.14 3.44
C GLY A 2 -15.75 -13.29 2.16
N GLY A 3 -15.47 -11.99 2.29
CA GLY A 3 -15.33 -11.04 1.18
C GLY A 3 -14.17 -11.38 0.24
N LEU A 4 -14.02 -10.66 -0.87
CA LEU A 4 -12.97 -10.93 -1.87
C LEU A 4 -11.57 -10.83 -1.23
N THR A 5 -11.37 -9.85 -0.35
CA THR A 5 -10.12 -9.71 0.42
C THR A 5 -9.79 -10.98 1.21
N HIS A 6 -10.78 -11.60 1.86
CA HIS A 6 -10.57 -12.84 2.62
C HIS A 6 -10.15 -14.00 1.71
N LYS A 7 -10.75 -14.12 0.51
CA LYS A 7 -10.39 -15.16 -0.47
C LYS A 7 -8.99 -14.95 -1.04
N LEU A 8 -8.59 -13.70 -1.27
CA LEU A 8 -7.24 -13.36 -1.74
C LEU A 8 -6.20 -13.70 -0.67
N LEU A 9 -6.45 -13.32 0.58
CA LEU A 9 -5.56 -13.65 1.70
C LEU A 9 -5.41 -15.15 1.94
N GLN A 10 -6.44 -15.95 1.70
CA GLN A 10 -6.39 -17.41 1.84
C GLN A 10 -5.56 -18.12 0.77
N ARG A 11 -5.36 -17.50 -0.39
CA ARG A 11 -4.69 -18.12 -1.55
C ARG A 11 -3.26 -17.62 -1.77
N ARG A 12 -2.80 -16.69 -0.94
CA ARG A 12 -1.51 -16.04 -1.11
C ARG A 12 -0.36 -17.01 -0.81
N SER A 13 0.75 -16.86 -1.53
CA SER A 13 2.06 -17.42 -1.19
C SER A 13 2.80 -16.54 -0.16
N GLU A 14 3.89 -17.07 0.38
CA GLU A 14 4.90 -16.30 1.13
C GLU A 14 5.86 -15.53 0.21
N ASP A 15 5.80 -15.79 -1.11
CA ASP A 15 6.57 -15.08 -2.12
C ASP A 15 6.24 -13.58 -2.15
N ALA A 16 7.28 -12.75 -2.18
CA ALA A 16 7.13 -11.30 -2.09
C ALA A 16 6.37 -10.71 -3.29
N GLN A 17 6.57 -11.25 -4.50
CA GLN A 17 5.86 -10.78 -5.69
C GLN A 17 4.38 -11.14 -5.61
N GLU A 18 4.04 -12.34 -5.16
CA GLU A 18 2.63 -12.72 -4.97
C GLU A 18 1.93 -11.93 -3.87
N VAL A 19 2.65 -11.59 -2.79
CA VAL A 19 2.13 -10.69 -1.74
C VAL A 19 1.88 -9.29 -2.31
N HIS A 20 2.81 -8.75 -3.09
CA HIS A 20 2.63 -7.47 -3.79
C HIS A 20 1.38 -7.51 -4.68
N ASP A 21 1.26 -8.50 -5.56
CA ASP A 21 0.12 -8.67 -6.45
C ASP A 21 -1.21 -8.79 -5.68
N THR A 22 -1.19 -9.48 -4.55
CA THR A 22 -2.35 -9.62 -3.67
C THR A 22 -2.77 -8.27 -3.07
N LEU A 23 -1.82 -7.50 -2.56
CA LEU A 23 -2.08 -6.16 -2.02
C LEU A 23 -2.58 -5.20 -3.09
N GLN A 24 -2.01 -5.24 -4.29
CA GLN A 24 -2.47 -4.45 -5.45
C GLN A 24 -3.92 -4.78 -5.81
N ARG A 25 -4.28 -6.08 -5.84
CA ARG A 25 -5.67 -6.50 -6.12
C ARG A 25 -6.65 -6.03 -5.05
N ILE A 26 -6.26 -6.06 -3.77
CA ILE A 26 -7.10 -5.56 -2.67
C ILE A 26 -7.30 -4.06 -2.80
N ALA A 27 -6.24 -3.29 -3.04
CA ALA A 27 -6.32 -1.84 -3.25
C ALA A 27 -7.20 -1.49 -4.46
N LEU A 28 -7.02 -2.18 -5.59
CA LEU A 28 -7.86 -2.01 -6.77
C LEU A 28 -9.34 -2.31 -6.48
N TYR A 29 -9.62 -3.36 -5.71
CA TYR A 29 -10.97 -3.72 -5.36
C TYR A 29 -11.64 -2.68 -4.45
N VAL A 30 -10.89 -2.12 -3.49
CA VAL A 30 -11.35 -0.97 -2.69
C VAL A 30 -11.72 0.20 -3.60
N LEU A 31 -10.81 0.61 -4.48
CA LEU A 31 -11.02 1.72 -5.40
C LEU A 31 -12.26 1.51 -6.27
N GLN A 32 -12.44 0.31 -6.83
CA GLN A 32 -13.61 -0.03 -7.64
C GLN A 32 -14.92 0.02 -6.84
N ARG A 33 -14.94 -0.56 -5.64
CA ARG A 33 -16.14 -0.59 -4.79
C ARG A 33 -16.55 0.81 -4.34
N GLU A 34 -15.58 1.64 -4.00
CA GLU A 34 -15.78 3.03 -3.56
C GLU A 34 -15.93 4.00 -4.75
N GLN A 35 -15.95 3.49 -6.00
CA GLN A 35 -16.10 4.27 -7.22
C GLN A 35 -15.05 5.40 -7.34
N ILE A 36 -13.84 5.11 -6.86
CA ILE A 36 -12.66 5.96 -6.95
C ILE A 36 -11.90 5.55 -8.21
N PHE A 37 -12.22 6.22 -9.32
CA PHE A 37 -11.61 5.98 -10.63
C PHE A 37 -10.41 6.90 -10.89
N ASP A 38 -9.77 6.77 -12.06
CA ASP A 38 -8.52 7.46 -12.45
C ASP A 38 -8.64 8.98 -12.66
N ASP A 39 -9.73 9.60 -12.22
CA ASP A 39 -9.87 11.05 -12.30
C ASP A 39 -8.97 11.71 -11.24
N SER A 40 -7.75 12.05 -11.66
CA SER A 40 -6.59 12.35 -10.82
C SER A 40 -6.79 13.53 -9.88
N VAL A 41 -7.68 14.46 -10.21
CA VAL A 41 -7.90 15.71 -9.46
C VAL A 41 -8.57 15.46 -8.11
N LEU A 42 -9.48 14.49 -8.02
CA LEU A 42 -10.26 14.22 -6.79
C LEU A 42 -9.85 12.93 -6.09
N ARG A 43 -8.96 12.15 -6.70
CA ARG A 43 -8.58 10.83 -6.21
C ARG A 43 -7.97 10.88 -4.82
N ASP A 44 -7.09 11.84 -4.55
CA ASP A 44 -6.44 11.98 -3.24
C ASP A 44 -7.42 12.34 -2.13
N ALA A 45 -8.34 13.27 -2.40
CA ALA A 45 -9.39 13.63 -1.45
C ALA A 45 -10.35 12.47 -1.18
N ARG A 46 -10.68 11.67 -2.21
CA ARG A 46 -11.54 10.49 -2.07
C ARG A 46 -10.85 9.37 -1.30
N ILE A 47 -9.55 9.13 -1.54
CA ILE A 47 -8.76 8.17 -0.77
C ILE A 47 -8.67 8.62 0.69
N ALA A 48 -8.44 9.91 0.94
CA ALA A 48 -8.40 10.45 2.30
C ALA A 48 -9.75 10.35 3.05
N ALA A 49 -10.87 10.23 2.34
CA ALA A 49 -12.19 10.04 2.92
C ALA A 49 -12.49 8.57 3.31
N LEU A 50 -11.66 7.61 2.89
CA LEU A 50 -11.77 6.22 3.31
C LEU A 50 -11.44 6.07 4.80
N ALA A 51 -11.81 4.93 5.39
CA ALA A 51 -11.34 4.57 6.72
C ALA A 51 -9.80 4.64 6.76
N PRO A 52 -9.17 5.18 7.82
CA PRO A 52 -7.73 5.44 7.84
C PRO A 52 -6.87 4.22 7.48
N GLN A 53 -7.27 3.04 7.94
CA GLN A 53 -6.58 1.77 7.67
C GLN A 53 -6.64 1.38 6.19
N VAL A 54 -7.75 1.68 5.52
CA VAL A 54 -7.98 1.41 4.10
C VAL A 54 -7.27 2.45 3.24
N ALA A 55 -7.35 3.73 3.61
CA ALA A 55 -6.63 4.82 2.94
C ALA A 55 -5.12 4.56 2.92
N ALA A 56 -4.56 4.11 4.05
CA ALA A 56 -3.14 3.78 4.15
C ALA A 56 -2.71 2.67 3.18
N LEU A 57 -3.48 1.57 3.10
CA LEU A 57 -3.19 0.50 2.14
C LEU A 57 -3.22 1.05 0.71
N VAL A 58 -4.31 1.73 0.33
CA VAL A 58 -4.50 2.21 -1.05
C VAL A 58 -3.38 3.15 -1.44
N MET A 59 -3.06 4.13 -0.59
CA MET A 59 -2.01 5.12 -0.88
C MET A 59 -0.62 4.47 -1.05
N ILE A 60 -0.27 3.51 -0.18
CA ILE A 60 1.02 2.84 -0.27
C ILE A 60 1.06 1.87 -1.47
N ALA A 61 -0.03 1.17 -1.77
CA ALA A 61 -0.13 0.32 -2.94
C ALA A 61 -0.01 1.11 -4.25
N GLU A 62 -0.68 2.27 -4.35
CA GLU A 62 -0.54 3.15 -5.52
C GLU A 62 0.88 3.66 -5.69
N TRP A 63 1.53 4.05 -4.59
CA TRP A 63 2.93 4.48 -4.64
C TRP A 63 3.85 3.34 -5.10
N LEU A 64 3.63 2.12 -4.62
CA LEU A 64 4.38 0.94 -5.09
C LEU A 64 4.15 0.64 -6.57
N ALA A 65 2.93 0.80 -7.08
CA ALA A 65 2.66 0.66 -8.51
C ALA A 65 3.38 1.75 -9.33
N TYR A 66 3.45 2.98 -8.81
CA TYR A 66 4.22 4.07 -9.42
C TYR A 66 5.73 3.77 -9.42
N VAL A 67 6.27 3.16 -8.37
CA VAL A 67 7.67 2.69 -8.33
C VAL A 67 7.95 1.69 -9.45
N GLU A 68 7.04 0.75 -9.72
CA GLU A 68 7.21 -0.24 -10.78
C GLU A 68 7.14 0.38 -12.18
N TRP A 69 6.34 1.43 -12.35
CA TRP A 69 6.14 2.08 -13.64
C TRP A 69 7.22 3.11 -13.98
N GLU A 70 7.55 3.99 -13.04
CA GLU A 70 8.42 5.16 -13.25
C GLU A 70 9.78 5.05 -12.55
N GLY A 71 9.98 3.99 -11.76
CA GLY A 71 11.18 3.75 -10.97
C GLY A 71 11.19 4.47 -9.62
N TYR A 72 11.97 3.91 -8.69
CA TYR A 72 12.05 4.41 -7.32
C TYR A 72 12.54 5.86 -7.21
N ALA A 73 13.49 6.28 -8.05
CA ALA A 73 14.01 7.64 -8.04
C ALA A 73 12.91 8.69 -8.28
N SER A 74 12.04 8.45 -9.26
CA SER A 74 10.88 9.29 -9.55
C SER A 74 9.85 9.22 -8.43
N ALA A 75 9.58 8.02 -7.92
CA ALA A 75 8.61 7.80 -6.85
C ALA A 75 8.95 8.49 -5.53
N ARG A 76 10.24 8.73 -5.23
CA ARG A 76 10.65 9.52 -4.06
C ARG A 76 10.15 10.97 -4.10
N HIS A 77 9.82 11.50 -5.27
CA HIS A 77 9.28 12.86 -5.42
C HIS A 77 7.75 12.90 -5.51
N MET A 78 7.09 11.74 -5.59
CA MET A 78 5.64 11.65 -5.74
C MET A 78 5.00 11.07 -4.48
N LYS A 79 4.30 11.90 -3.71
CA LYS A 79 3.52 11.53 -2.50
C LYS A 79 4.34 10.80 -1.42
N PHE A 80 5.67 10.88 -1.47
CA PHE A 80 6.56 10.12 -0.59
C PHE A 80 6.38 10.50 0.88
N ASP A 81 6.25 11.79 1.20
CA ASP A 81 5.98 12.24 2.57
C ASP A 81 4.66 11.68 3.11
N SER A 82 3.62 11.59 2.26
CA SER A 82 2.34 10.97 2.62
C SER A 82 2.49 9.48 2.90
N VAL A 83 3.28 8.75 2.10
CA VAL A 83 3.59 7.32 2.34
C VAL A 83 4.31 7.13 3.68
N LEU A 84 5.31 7.96 3.98
CA LEU A 84 6.02 7.93 5.26
C LEU A 84 5.09 8.21 6.45
N ALA A 85 4.17 9.18 6.29
CA ALA A 85 3.17 9.50 7.30
C ALA A 85 2.20 8.33 7.54
N GLN A 86 1.72 7.66 6.47
CA GLN A 86 0.85 6.49 6.61
C GLN A 86 1.56 5.31 7.28
N LEU A 87 2.83 5.07 6.95
CA LEU A 87 3.64 4.05 7.61
C LEU A 87 3.78 4.30 9.11
N SER A 88 4.06 5.55 9.48
CA SER A 88 4.25 5.94 10.87
C SER A 88 2.95 5.94 11.68
N ALA A 89 1.87 6.49 11.11
CA ALA A 89 0.62 6.72 11.83
C ALA A 89 -0.35 5.55 11.72
N ALA A 90 -0.70 5.15 10.50
CA ALA A 90 -1.75 4.15 10.26
C ALA A 90 -1.24 2.72 10.47
N LEU A 91 -0.01 2.42 10.03
CA LEU A 91 0.62 1.12 10.22
C LEU A 91 1.38 1.01 11.55
N GLN A 92 1.61 2.14 12.24
CA GLN A 92 2.37 2.22 13.51
C GLN A 92 3.81 1.69 13.39
N LEU A 93 4.47 1.97 12.26
CA LEU A 93 5.83 1.52 11.94
C LEU A 93 6.78 2.71 11.70
N PRO A 94 7.03 3.55 12.72
CA PRO A 94 7.89 4.73 12.55
C PRO A 94 9.32 4.37 12.13
N LEU A 95 9.88 3.28 12.65
CA LEU A 95 11.23 2.83 12.28
C LEU A 95 11.31 2.42 10.79
N LEU A 96 10.28 1.77 10.26
CA LEU A 96 10.24 1.40 8.84
C LEU A 96 10.10 2.64 7.95
N ALA A 97 9.33 3.64 8.39
CA ALA A 97 9.24 4.92 7.71
C ALA A 97 10.60 5.63 7.66
N GLU A 98 11.32 5.69 8.79
CA GLU A 98 12.67 6.26 8.84
C GLU A 98 13.65 5.53 7.91
N GLN A 99 13.64 4.19 7.93
CA GLN A 99 14.46 3.37 7.03
C GLN A 99 14.13 3.65 5.56
N LEU A 100 12.85 3.73 5.21
CA LEU A 100 12.41 4.05 3.85
C LEU A 100 12.83 5.47 3.45
N GLN A 101 12.73 6.45 4.35
CA GLN A 101 13.17 7.82 4.11
C GLN A 101 14.68 7.87 3.80
N GLN A 102 15.47 7.10 4.54
CA GLN A 102 16.93 6.99 4.39
C GLN A 102 17.38 6.18 3.17
N ALA A 103 16.51 5.35 2.58
CA ALA A 103 16.81 4.55 1.40
C ALA A 103 16.91 5.44 0.14
N VAL A 104 18.03 6.11 -0.08
CA VAL A 104 18.18 7.10 -1.17
C VAL A 104 18.30 6.48 -2.56
N ASN A 105 18.60 5.19 -2.66
CA ASN A 105 18.73 4.47 -3.94
C ASN A 105 17.84 3.23 -4.02
N VAL A 106 17.70 2.72 -5.25
CA VAL A 106 16.84 1.57 -5.55
C VAL A 106 17.29 0.31 -4.82
N GLN A 107 18.60 0.08 -4.63
CA GLN A 107 19.08 -1.12 -3.95
C GLN A 107 18.67 -1.14 -2.47
N GLN A 108 18.75 0.00 -1.78
CA GLN A 108 18.30 0.14 -0.41
C GLN A 108 16.78 -0.03 -0.30
N PHE A 109 16.02 0.52 -1.25
CA PHE A 109 14.57 0.32 -1.30
C PHE A 109 14.19 -1.15 -1.52
N GLU A 110 14.81 -1.83 -2.49
CA GLU A 110 14.53 -3.24 -2.77
C GLU A 110 14.87 -4.15 -1.59
N ALA A 111 15.87 -3.80 -0.77
CA ALA A 111 16.14 -4.50 0.47
C ALA A 111 15.03 -4.33 1.53
N LEU A 112 14.33 -3.19 1.52
CA LEU A 112 13.21 -2.90 2.43
C LEU A 112 11.86 -3.39 1.88
N ARG A 113 11.74 -3.56 0.56
CA ARG A 113 10.48 -3.88 -0.12
C ARG A 113 9.79 -5.13 0.46
N PRO A 114 10.47 -6.26 0.72
CA PRO A 114 9.81 -7.42 1.35
C PRO A 114 9.24 -7.11 2.74
N VAL A 115 9.96 -6.33 3.55
CA VAL A 115 9.51 -5.94 4.90
C VAL A 115 8.29 -5.03 4.81
N LEU A 116 8.28 -4.09 3.87
CA LEU A 116 7.15 -3.21 3.59
C LEU A 116 5.90 -4.00 3.16
N LEU A 117 6.05 -4.95 2.25
CA LEU A 117 4.96 -5.79 1.77
C LEU A 117 4.38 -6.65 2.89
N GLN A 118 5.23 -7.25 3.73
CA GLN A 118 4.78 -8.04 4.87
C GLN A 118 4.07 -7.18 5.93
N ALA A 119 4.55 -5.96 6.17
CA ALA A 119 3.88 -5.01 7.06
C ALA A 119 2.48 -4.63 6.55
N LEU A 120 2.35 -4.34 5.25
CA LEU A 120 1.05 -4.05 4.63
C LEU A 120 0.11 -5.25 4.71
N LEU A 121 0.62 -6.46 4.44
CA LEU A 121 -0.15 -7.69 4.54
C LEU A 121 -0.68 -7.90 5.96
N ALA A 122 0.18 -7.82 6.97
CA ALA A 122 -0.21 -7.96 8.36
C ALA A 122 -1.23 -6.88 8.79
N HIS A 123 -1.10 -5.66 8.25
CA HIS A 123 -2.07 -4.58 8.47
C HIS A 123 -3.44 -4.92 7.88
N VAL A 124 -3.50 -5.45 6.66
CA VAL A 124 -4.75 -5.89 6.03
C VAL A 124 -5.37 -7.04 6.81
N GLU A 125 -4.59 -8.04 7.22
CA GLU A 125 -5.09 -9.17 8.00
C GLU A 125 -5.72 -8.74 9.33
N ARG A 126 -5.04 -7.83 10.05
CA ARG A 126 -5.55 -7.28 11.32
C ARG A 126 -6.87 -6.52 11.15
N HIS A 127 -7.05 -5.87 10.01
CA HIS A 127 -8.20 -5.01 9.73
C HIS A 127 -9.11 -5.59 8.64
N VAL A 128 -9.09 -6.91 8.41
CA VAL A 128 -9.76 -7.55 7.27
C VAL A 128 -11.26 -7.22 7.18
N ALA A 129 -11.92 -6.95 8.31
CA ALA A 129 -13.33 -6.56 8.36
C ALA A 129 -13.61 -5.17 7.75
N MET A 130 -12.61 -4.31 7.63
CA MET A 130 -12.68 -2.98 7.01
C MET A 130 -12.43 -3.03 5.50
N PHE A 131 -11.91 -4.15 4.99
CA PHE A 131 -11.64 -4.34 3.58
C PHE A 131 -12.78 -5.11 2.90
N PRO A 132 -13.13 -4.74 1.66
CA PRO A 132 -14.28 -5.30 0.98
C PRO A 132 -14.16 -6.77 0.54
#